data_AF-A0A4S3ZT08-F1
#
_entry.id   AF-A0A4S3ZT08-F1
#
_cell.length_a   1.000
_cell.length_b   1.000
_cell.length_c   1.000
_cell.angle_alpha   90.00
_cell.angle_beta   90.00
_cell.angle_gamma   90.00
#
_symmetry.space_group_name_H-M   'P 1'
#
loop_
_entity.id
_entity.type
_entity.pdbx_description
1 polymer ?
#
loop_
_entity_poly.entity_id
_entity_poly.type
_entity_poly.pdbx_seq_one_letter_code
_entity_poly.pdbx_strand_id
1 'polypeptide(L)'
;MKKLLLVFSLLLVACANDSYSDLIEKGDDSLVLRWNKAYADDDIHKSLIGLKWALSYIGAKLPSDLSGVYSNGDRIYVDSKAIGLSENAQVLLNRLHQKIKNSQEYQQQQTIDLGRYVTLLLGASEHYYALTGVPEQLDVLMSRYTLQPEKGYVDNSGVSLEHRIIRFSEQNGLNQLFLSTEINPTNGAVTEYETIELLDNGQLRFGIFDANGIRKNSADPTHSNAGKPAKCMWCHESAIQPLFSVQNDHNGFLPYTDFRDRLLDFRTSHNTLKNNLPIGVDFSQTQQHTLTELLYISFMEPSAERLSREWNLPLAEVQNRLAGLPTHTYDEFPFLGNLYHRKDVESLAPFQGLSVSDHVRESSQTEVNHLN
;
A
#
# COMPACT_ATOMS: atom_id res chain seq x y z
N MET A 1 64.19 3.45 -56.01
CA MET A 1 63.56 2.33 -55.27
C MET A 1 62.51 2.91 -54.34
N LYS A 2 61.27 2.42 -54.47
CA LYS A 2 60.04 2.97 -53.89
C LYS A 2 60.06 2.89 -52.35
N LYS A 3 59.80 4.01 -51.66
CA LYS A 3 59.43 4.02 -50.24
C LYS A 3 57.91 3.99 -50.17
N LEU A 4 57.36 2.85 -49.77
CA LEU A 4 55.93 2.67 -49.49
C LEU A 4 55.72 2.99 -48.00
N LEU A 5 55.12 4.15 -47.70
CA LEU A 5 54.57 4.43 -46.37
C LEU A 5 53.26 3.65 -46.25
N LEU A 6 53.21 2.69 -45.33
CA LEU A 6 51.97 2.01 -44.95
C LEU A 6 51.49 2.63 -43.64
N VAL A 7 50.50 3.52 -43.75
CA VAL A 7 49.76 4.07 -42.61
C VAL A 7 48.76 3.01 -42.18
N PHE A 8 49.04 2.32 -41.07
CA PHE A 8 48.08 1.44 -40.42
C PHE A 8 47.19 2.32 -39.54
N SER A 9 46.04 2.72 -40.07
CA SER A 9 44.96 3.34 -39.31
C SER A 9 44.39 2.31 -38.34
N LEU A 10 44.74 2.40 -37.06
CA LEU A 10 43.99 1.76 -35.99
C LEU A 10 42.62 2.44 -35.89
N LEU A 11 41.61 1.80 -36.48
CA LEU A 11 40.21 1.98 -36.10
C LEU A 11 40.04 1.39 -34.69
N LEU A 12 40.27 2.22 -33.67
CA LEU A 12 39.75 1.97 -32.33
C LEU A 12 38.24 2.13 -32.40
N VAL A 13 37.55 1.03 -32.70
CA VAL A 13 36.13 0.86 -32.42
C VAL A 13 36.00 0.99 -30.91
N ALA A 14 35.49 2.13 -30.47
CA ALA A 14 34.92 2.29 -29.14
C ALA A 14 33.70 1.37 -29.07
N CYS A 15 33.91 0.13 -28.60
CA CYS A 15 32.83 -0.62 -28.01
C CYS A 15 32.52 0.08 -26.69
N ALA A 16 31.60 1.04 -26.75
CA ALA A 16 30.80 1.40 -25.59
C ALA A 16 30.25 0.10 -25.03
N ASN A 17 30.43 -0.07 -23.74
CA ASN A 17 29.97 -1.21 -22.98
C ASN A 17 28.45 -1.05 -22.83
N ASP A 18 27.71 -1.24 -23.92
CA ASP A 18 26.24 -1.24 -23.91
C ASP A 18 25.83 -2.43 -23.06
N SER A 19 25.37 -2.13 -21.86
CA SER A 19 24.85 -3.12 -20.97
C SER A 19 23.53 -3.65 -21.56
N TYR A 20 23.24 -4.94 -21.39
CA TYR A 20 21.97 -5.53 -21.85
C TYR A 20 20.73 -4.82 -21.27
N SER A 21 20.90 -4.04 -20.20
CA SER A 21 19.87 -3.15 -19.64
C SER A 21 19.49 -1.96 -20.51
N ASP A 22 20.33 -1.54 -21.46
CA ASP A 22 20.06 -0.40 -22.36
C ASP A 22 19.15 -0.77 -23.55
N LEU A 23 18.88 -2.06 -23.75
CA LEU A 23 18.08 -2.60 -24.86
C LEU A 23 16.64 -3.01 -24.47
N ILE A 24 16.22 -2.77 -23.23
CA ILE A 24 14.80 -2.93 -22.87
C ILE A 24 14.05 -1.74 -23.46
N GLU A 25 13.34 -1.96 -24.57
CA GLU A 25 12.32 -1.05 -25.09
C GLU A 25 11.35 -0.72 -23.94
N LYS A 26 11.48 0.48 -23.37
CA LYS A 26 10.62 0.95 -22.29
C LYS A 26 9.23 1.18 -22.88
N GLY A 27 8.36 0.18 -22.77
CA GLY A 27 6.97 0.31 -23.17
C GLY A 27 6.29 1.46 -22.44
N ASP A 28 5.21 1.98 -23.05
CA ASP A 28 4.33 3.02 -22.49
C ASP A 28 3.65 2.59 -21.15
N ASP A 29 3.82 1.33 -20.75
CA ASP A 29 3.31 0.77 -19.50
C ASP A 29 4.28 0.93 -18.30
N SER A 30 5.47 1.51 -18.53
CA SER A 30 6.41 1.80 -17.45
C SER A 30 6.17 3.18 -16.84
N LEU A 31 6.30 3.28 -15.52
CA LEU A 31 6.29 4.52 -14.76
C LEU A 31 7.63 4.71 -14.05
N VAL A 32 8.15 5.93 -14.06
CA VAL A 32 9.37 6.27 -13.32
C VAL A 32 9.00 7.03 -12.05
N LEU A 33 9.43 6.51 -10.92
CA LEU A 33 9.28 7.12 -9.60
C LEU A 33 10.60 7.77 -9.20
N ARG A 34 10.54 8.80 -8.36
CA ARG A 34 11.70 9.44 -7.75
C ARG A 34 11.74 9.15 -6.26
N TRP A 35 12.87 8.62 -5.80
CA TRP A 35 13.19 8.49 -4.39
C TRP A 35 13.76 9.81 -3.87
N ASN A 36 13.01 10.45 -2.98
CA ASN A 36 13.46 11.59 -2.22
C ASN A 36 13.81 11.11 -0.82
N LYS A 37 15.11 11.00 -0.53
CA LYS A 37 15.59 10.57 0.79
C LYS A 37 14.88 11.38 1.88
N ALA A 38 14.27 10.69 2.85
CA ALA A 38 13.40 11.32 3.84
C ALA A 38 14.07 11.60 5.18
N TYR A 39 14.84 10.64 5.68
CA TYR A 39 15.51 10.69 6.99
C TYR A 39 16.95 10.14 6.90
N ALA A 40 17.73 10.23 7.98
CA ALA A 40 19.16 9.94 7.96
C ALA A 40 19.48 8.51 7.48
N ASP A 41 18.75 7.53 8.00
CA ASP A 41 18.93 6.09 7.72
C ASP A 41 18.09 5.60 6.53
N ASP A 42 17.43 6.51 5.79
CA ASP A 42 16.72 6.17 4.56
C ASP A 42 17.72 5.92 3.42
N ASP A 43 17.46 4.85 2.69
CA ASP A 43 18.23 4.43 1.52
C ASP A 43 17.31 3.84 0.44
N ILE A 44 17.79 3.87 -0.80
CA ILE A 44 17.02 3.44 -1.97
C ILE A 44 16.64 1.95 -1.90
N HIS A 45 17.44 1.11 -1.24
CA HIS A 45 17.18 -0.32 -1.14
C HIS A 45 16.00 -0.60 -0.17
N LYS A 46 15.97 0.07 0.98
CA LYS A 46 14.80 0.06 1.89
C LYS A 46 13.55 0.60 1.20
N SER A 47 13.69 1.69 0.46
CA SER A 47 12.59 2.25 -0.33
C SER A 47 12.07 1.28 -1.40
N LEU A 48 12.96 0.53 -2.05
CA LEU A 48 12.59 -0.51 -3.02
C LEU A 48 11.85 -1.67 -2.35
N ILE A 49 12.27 -2.11 -1.17
CA ILE A 49 11.55 -3.11 -0.37
C ILE A 49 10.16 -2.57 -0.01
N GLY A 50 10.07 -1.35 0.53
CA GLY A 50 8.78 -0.72 0.88
C GLY A 50 7.83 -0.60 -0.32
N LEU A 51 8.36 -0.32 -1.51
CA LEU A 51 7.57 -0.29 -2.74
C LEU A 51 7.08 -1.69 -3.15
N LYS A 52 7.93 -2.72 -3.07
CA LYS A 52 7.55 -4.10 -3.35
C LYS A 52 6.42 -4.55 -2.41
N TRP A 53 6.52 -4.22 -1.11
CA TRP A 53 5.44 -4.43 -0.15
C TRP A 53 4.16 -3.68 -0.54
N ALA A 54 4.25 -2.39 -0.90
CA ALA A 54 3.11 -1.61 -1.37
C ALA A 54 2.40 -2.25 -2.58
N LEU A 55 3.17 -2.71 -3.57
CA LEU A 55 2.64 -3.40 -4.74
C LEU A 55 2.02 -4.75 -4.38
N SER A 56 2.60 -5.49 -3.42
CA SER A 56 2.01 -6.74 -2.96
C SER A 56 0.65 -6.52 -2.31
N TYR A 57 0.44 -5.42 -1.56
CA TYR A 57 -0.86 -5.11 -0.96
C TYR A 57 -1.98 -4.90 -1.97
N ILE A 58 -1.67 -4.46 -3.20
CA ILE A 58 -2.63 -4.36 -4.30
C ILE A 58 -2.74 -5.65 -5.14
N GLY A 59 -2.16 -6.77 -4.66
CA GLY A 59 -2.26 -8.08 -5.30
C GLY A 59 -1.13 -8.44 -6.27
N ALA A 60 -0.03 -7.68 -6.33
CA ALA A 60 1.10 -8.03 -7.19
C ALA A 60 1.85 -9.28 -6.67
N LYS A 61 2.20 -10.21 -7.57
CA LYS A 61 2.92 -11.45 -7.25
C LYS A 61 4.44 -11.31 -7.19
N LEU A 62 5.00 -10.32 -7.91
CA LEU A 62 6.43 -10.05 -7.98
C LEU A 62 7.28 -11.30 -8.32
N PRO A 63 7.14 -11.86 -9.54
CA PRO A 63 7.64 -13.19 -9.91
C PRO A 63 9.17 -13.38 -10.00
N SER A 64 9.98 -12.33 -9.83
CA SER A 64 11.45 -12.43 -9.82
C SER A 64 12.10 -11.23 -9.10
N ASP A 65 13.40 -11.32 -8.80
CA ASP A 65 14.16 -10.17 -8.26
C ASP A 65 14.19 -8.97 -9.23
N LEU A 66 13.99 -9.23 -10.52
CA LEU A 66 13.86 -8.30 -11.63
C LEU A 66 12.38 -8.05 -12.02
N SER A 67 11.44 -8.14 -11.07
CA SER A 67 9.96 -8.15 -11.19
C SER A 67 9.31 -6.90 -11.79
N GLY A 68 9.93 -6.26 -12.76
CA GLY A 68 9.48 -4.97 -13.28
C GLY A 68 9.78 -3.81 -12.34
N VAL A 69 10.40 -4.04 -11.18
CA VAL A 69 10.78 -3.01 -10.23
C VAL A 69 12.29 -2.99 -10.02
N TYR A 70 12.94 -1.92 -10.46
CA TYR A 70 14.39 -1.75 -10.29
C TYR A 70 14.75 -0.27 -10.13
N SER A 71 15.92 0.01 -9.56
CA SER A 71 16.41 1.37 -9.35
C SER A 71 17.66 1.67 -10.17
N ASN A 72 17.80 2.91 -10.62
CA ASN A 72 19.04 3.47 -11.13
C ASN A 72 19.21 4.90 -10.56
N GLY A 73 20.16 5.06 -9.64
CA GLY A 73 20.32 6.30 -8.87
C GLY A 73 19.12 6.58 -7.97
N ASP A 74 18.56 7.79 -8.06
CA ASP A 74 17.35 8.21 -7.33
C ASP A 74 16.05 7.85 -8.06
N ARG A 75 16.13 7.12 -9.18
CA ARG A 75 14.97 6.73 -9.98
C ARG A 75 14.63 5.26 -9.77
N ILE A 76 13.34 4.97 -9.61
CA ILE A 76 12.79 3.62 -9.54
C ILE A 76 11.85 3.43 -10.72
N TYR A 77 12.00 2.35 -11.45
CA TYR A 77 11.18 2.00 -12.60
C TYR A 77 10.17 0.95 -12.15
N VAL A 78 8.90 1.11 -12.55
CA VAL A 78 7.82 0.15 -12.32
C VAL A 78 7.20 -0.21 -13.66
N ASP A 79 7.34 -1.46 -14.08
CA ASP A 79 6.64 -2.06 -15.21
C ASP A 79 5.41 -2.82 -14.70
N SER A 80 4.23 -2.27 -14.96
CA SER A 80 2.96 -2.85 -14.52
C SER A 80 2.68 -4.23 -15.11
N LYS A 81 3.29 -4.58 -16.26
CA LYS A 81 3.13 -5.89 -16.90
C LYS A 81 3.96 -6.97 -16.24
N ALA A 82 5.08 -6.60 -15.61
CA ALA A 82 6.03 -7.54 -15.04
C ALA A 82 5.83 -7.81 -13.54
N ILE A 83 5.04 -6.99 -12.82
CA ILE A 83 4.78 -7.17 -11.38
C ILE A 83 3.76 -8.27 -11.04
N GLY A 84 3.06 -8.82 -12.05
CA GLY A 84 2.17 -9.98 -11.88
C GLY A 84 0.84 -9.65 -11.18
N LEU A 85 0.18 -8.57 -11.61
CA LEU A 85 -1.19 -8.25 -11.20
C LEU A 85 -2.24 -9.08 -11.98
N SER A 86 -3.48 -9.07 -11.51
CA SER A 86 -4.61 -9.53 -12.32
C SER A 86 -4.81 -8.64 -13.55
N GLU A 87 -5.40 -9.17 -14.63
CA GLU A 87 -5.61 -8.41 -15.87
C GLU A 87 -6.39 -7.11 -15.63
N ASN A 88 -7.46 -7.16 -14.82
CA ASN A 88 -8.23 -5.98 -14.46
C ASN A 88 -7.41 -4.96 -13.67
N ALA A 89 -6.65 -5.42 -12.67
CA ALA A 89 -5.80 -4.55 -11.86
C ALA A 89 -4.69 -3.89 -12.69
N GLN A 90 -4.13 -4.61 -13.66
CA GLN A 90 -3.14 -4.09 -14.59
C GLN A 90 -3.72 -2.99 -15.48
N VAL A 91 -4.93 -3.17 -16.03
CA VAL A 91 -5.63 -2.14 -16.82
C VAL A 91 -5.86 -0.87 -15.99
N LEU A 92 -6.30 -1.04 -14.74
CA LEU A 92 -6.55 0.08 -13.82
C LEU A 92 -5.25 0.77 -13.41
N LEU A 93 -4.20 0.02 -13.11
CA LEU A 93 -2.90 0.60 -12.77
C LEU A 93 -2.31 1.38 -13.95
N ASN A 94 -2.44 0.86 -15.17
CA ASN A 94 -2.05 1.58 -16.38
C ASN A 94 -2.83 2.88 -16.57
N ARG A 95 -4.14 2.88 -16.28
CA ARG A 95 -4.95 4.11 -16.31
C ARG A 95 -4.42 5.13 -15.30
N LEU A 96 -4.10 4.70 -14.08
CA LEU A 96 -3.48 5.57 -13.07
C LEU A 96 -2.11 6.09 -13.52
N HIS A 97 -1.27 5.23 -14.11
CA HIS A 97 0.03 5.63 -14.66
C HIS A 97 -0.12 6.71 -15.74
N GLN A 98 -1.12 6.59 -16.62
CA GLN A 98 -1.39 7.61 -17.63
C GLN A 98 -1.87 8.94 -17.01
N LYS A 99 -2.71 8.89 -15.97
CA LYS A 99 -3.10 10.11 -15.21
C LYS A 99 -1.89 10.77 -14.54
N ILE A 100 -0.99 9.97 -13.95
CA ILE A 100 0.25 10.44 -13.35
C ILE A 100 1.14 11.09 -14.42
N LYS A 101 1.37 10.42 -15.56
CA LYS A 101 2.16 10.95 -16.68
C LYS A 101 1.63 12.28 -17.18
N ASN A 102 0.32 12.50 -17.15
CA ASN A 102 -0.33 13.75 -17.55
C ASN A 102 -0.33 14.85 -16.47
N SER A 103 0.12 14.56 -15.24
CA SER A 103 0.23 15.55 -14.18
C SER A 103 1.37 16.55 -14.43
N GLN A 104 1.28 17.75 -13.86
CA GLN A 104 2.32 18.76 -14.01
C GLN A 104 3.66 18.27 -13.42
N GLU A 105 3.65 17.63 -12.25
CA GLU A 105 4.83 16.99 -11.64
C GLU A 105 5.56 16.10 -12.65
N TYR A 106 4.87 15.13 -13.25
CA TYR A 106 5.51 14.18 -14.16
C TYR A 106 5.97 14.83 -15.46
N GLN A 107 5.17 15.75 -16.03
CA GLN A 107 5.56 16.46 -17.25
C GLN A 107 6.84 17.29 -17.04
N GLN A 108 7.04 17.88 -15.87
CA GLN A 108 8.22 18.68 -15.55
C GLN A 108 9.42 17.84 -15.10
N GLN A 109 9.19 16.84 -14.25
CA GLN A 109 10.25 16.07 -13.59
C GLN A 109 10.55 14.74 -14.29
N GLN A 110 9.72 14.31 -15.23
CA GLN A 110 9.75 12.99 -15.88
C GLN A 110 9.69 11.83 -14.87
N THR A 111 9.17 12.12 -13.68
CA THR A 111 9.04 11.21 -12.54
C THR A 111 7.87 11.65 -11.66
N ILE A 112 7.35 10.75 -10.83
CA ILE A 112 6.46 11.07 -9.69
C ILE A 112 7.18 10.73 -8.38
N ASP A 113 6.93 11.49 -7.31
CA ASP A 113 7.41 11.12 -5.97
C ASP A 113 6.95 9.70 -5.55
N LEU A 114 7.90 8.90 -5.07
CA LEU A 114 7.66 7.53 -4.63
C LEU A 114 6.57 7.43 -3.54
N GLY A 115 6.60 8.31 -2.55
CA GLY A 115 5.62 8.32 -1.48
C GLY A 115 4.24 8.79 -1.94
N ARG A 116 4.18 9.73 -2.90
CA ARG A 116 2.91 10.08 -3.57
C ARG A 116 2.32 8.87 -4.30
N TYR A 117 3.16 8.12 -5.02
CA TYR A 117 2.71 6.91 -5.71
C TYR A 117 2.13 5.87 -4.73
N VAL A 118 2.82 5.58 -3.61
CA VAL A 118 2.29 4.68 -2.57
C VAL A 118 0.99 5.21 -1.97
N THR A 119 0.90 6.52 -1.71
CA THR A 119 -0.31 7.17 -1.21
C THR A 119 -1.48 7.01 -2.17
N LEU A 120 -1.25 7.14 -3.48
CA LEU A 120 -2.27 6.91 -4.50
C LEU A 120 -2.72 5.44 -4.55
N LEU A 121 -1.82 4.47 -4.32
CA LEU A 121 -2.20 3.05 -4.36
C LEU A 121 -2.99 2.60 -3.13
N LEU A 122 -2.57 3.03 -1.94
CA LEU A 122 -3.07 2.50 -0.67
C LEU A 122 -3.92 3.49 0.14
N GLY A 123 -3.60 4.78 0.08
CA GLY A 123 -4.30 5.82 0.84
C GLY A 123 -5.61 6.30 0.22
N ALA A 124 -5.78 6.09 -1.08
CA ALA A 124 -7.06 6.29 -1.77
C ALA A 124 -7.86 4.98 -1.75
N SER A 125 -8.90 4.90 -0.93
CA SER A 125 -9.66 3.66 -0.71
C SER A 125 -10.26 3.12 -2.01
N GLU A 126 -10.81 4.00 -2.86
CA GLU A 126 -11.34 3.60 -4.17
C GLU A 126 -10.28 3.00 -5.10
N HIS A 127 -9.04 3.52 -5.07
CA HIS A 127 -7.96 2.92 -5.84
C HIS A 127 -7.60 1.54 -5.34
N TYR A 128 -7.42 1.41 -4.03
CA TYR A 128 -7.12 0.13 -3.39
C TYR A 128 -8.21 -0.91 -3.72
N TYR A 129 -9.48 -0.54 -3.56
CA TYR A 129 -10.61 -1.44 -3.83
C TYR A 129 -10.67 -1.86 -5.29
N ALA A 130 -10.45 -0.94 -6.23
CA ALA A 130 -10.47 -1.24 -7.65
C ALA A 130 -9.30 -2.18 -8.05
N LEU A 131 -8.09 -1.91 -7.54
CA LEU A 131 -6.90 -2.70 -7.82
C LEU A 131 -6.96 -4.10 -7.19
N THR A 132 -7.51 -4.22 -5.98
CA THR A 132 -7.67 -5.52 -5.30
C THR A 132 -8.96 -6.25 -5.66
N GLY A 133 -9.90 -5.60 -6.35
CA GLY A 133 -11.17 -6.21 -6.77
C GLY A 133 -12.16 -6.44 -5.64
N VAL A 134 -12.17 -5.58 -4.61
CA VAL A 134 -13.25 -5.54 -3.60
C VAL A 134 -14.52 -5.08 -4.31
N PRO A 135 -15.65 -5.80 -4.24
CA PRO A 135 -16.87 -5.39 -4.95
C PRO A 135 -17.56 -4.20 -4.26
N GLU A 136 -18.39 -3.47 -5.01
CA GLU A 136 -19.20 -2.37 -4.47
C GLU A 136 -20.29 -2.83 -3.51
N GLN A 137 -20.70 -4.10 -3.59
CA GLN A 137 -21.74 -4.68 -2.75
C GLN A 137 -21.22 -5.92 -2.02
N LEU A 138 -21.56 -6.03 -0.74
CA LEU A 138 -21.14 -7.14 0.12
C LEU A 138 -21.72 -8.48 -0.37
N ASP A 139 -22.95 -8.50 -0.89
CA ASP A 139 -23.58 -9.73 -1.40
C ASP A 139 -22.82 -10.36 -2.57
N VAL A 140 -22.23 -9.54 -3.45
CA VAL A 140 -21.35 -9.98 -4.53
C VAL A 140 -20.13 -10.69 -3.97
N LEU A 141 -19.54 -10.18 -2.89
CA LEU A 141 -18.44 -10.85 -2.20
C LEU A 141 -18.93 -12.16 -1.55
N MET A 142 -20.03 -12.09 -0.80
CA MET A 142 -20.58 -13.24 -0.08
C MET A 142 -20.98 -14.39 -1.02
N SER A 143 -21.37 -14.10 -2.26
CA SER A 143 -21.71 -15.12 -3.25
C SER A 143 -20.55 -16.05 -3.63
N ARG A 144 -19.30 -15.65 -3.36
CA ARG A 144 -18.07 -16.40 -3.67
C ARG A 144 -17.68 -17.38 -2.58
N TYR A 145 -18.28 -17.28 -1.39
CA TYR A 145 -17.86 -18.00 -0.19
C TYR A 145 -19.04 -18.67 0.50
N THR A 146 -18.78 -19.84 1.09
CA THR A 146 -19.71 -20.46 2.03
C THR A 146 -19.16 -20.27 3.44
N LEU A 147 -19.88 -19.50 4.26
CA LEU A 147 -19.53 -19.29 5.67
C LEU A 147 -19.88 -20.53 6.50
N GLN A 148 -19.00 -20.85 7.44
CA GLN A 148 -19.22 -21.91 8.41
C GLN A 148 -20.40 -21.57 9.35
N PRO A 149 -21.06 -22.59 9.92
CA PRO A 149 -22.07 -22.38 10.96
C PRO A 149 -21.45 -21.84 12.26
N GLU A 150 -20.20 -22.22 12.56
CA GLU A 150 -19.45 -21.68 13.69
C GLU A 150 -19.13 -20.20 13.49
N LYS A 151 -19.19 -19.45 14.59
CA LYS A 151 -18.97 -18.00 14.62
C LYS A 151 -18.49 -17.57 15.99
N GLY A 152 -17.69 -16.52 16.00
CA GLY A 152 -17.20 -15.88 17.21
C GLY A 152 -18.00 -14.63 17.59
N TYR A 153 -17.96 -14.27 18.86
CA TYR A 153 -18.51 -13.02 19.38
C TYR A 153 -17.39 -12.22 20.03
N VAL A 154 -17.36 -10.91 19.82
CA VAL A 154 -16.39 -9.98 20.40
C VAL A 154 -17.16 -8.85 21.06
N ASP A 155 -17.12 -8.78 22.39
CA ASP A 155 -17.72 -7.72 23.22
C ASP A 155 -16.69 -6.84 23.92
N ASN A 156 -15.40 -7.15 23.74
CA ASN A 156 -14.28 -6.41 24.28
C ASN A 156 -13.23 -6.21 23.19
N SER A 157 -13.36 -5.09 22.47
CA SER A 157 -12.56 -4.74 21.31
C SER A 157 -11.69 -3.51 21.59
N GLY A 158 -10.44 -3.53 21.12
CA GLY A 158 -9.56 -2.35 21.13
C GLY A 158 -9.73 -1.43 19.92
N VAL A 159 -10.54 -1.83 18.93
CA VAL A 159 -10.73 -1.10 17.66
C VAL A 159 -12.19 -0.66 17.50
N SER A 160 -13.13 -1.59 17.68
CA SER A 160 -14.56 -1.33 17.56
C SER A 160 -15.10 -0.80 18.89
N LEU A 161 -15.99 0.19 18.81
CA LEU A 161 -16.76 0.70 19.94
C LEU A 161 -18.08 -0.10 20.13
N GLU A 162 -18.37 -0.99 19.17
CA GLU A 162 -19.55 -1.86 19.14
C GLU A 162 -19.17 -3.32 19.43
N HIS A 163 -20.17 -4.19 19.54
CA HIS A 163 -19.93 -5.64 19.57
C HIS A 163 -19.76 -6.16 18.14
N ARG A 164 -19.06 -7.29 17.97
CA ARG A 164 -18.85 -7.89 16.64
C ARG A 164 -19.19 -9.36 16.61
N ILE A 165 -19.84 -9.78 15.53
CA ILE A 165 -19.99 -11.18 15.17
C ILE A 165 -19.00 -11.50 14.07
N ILE A 166 -18.10 -12.45 14.33
CA ILE A 166 -17.09 -12.87 13.37
C ILE A 166 -17.50 -14.21 12.77
N ARG A 167 -17.65 -14.24 11.44
CA ARG A 167 -17.92 -15.44 10.65
C ARG A 167 -16.76 -15.66 9.70
N PHE A 168 -16.53 -16.91 9.32
CA PHE A 168 -15.44 -17.26 8.42
C PHE A 168 -15.83 -18.41 7.50
N SER A 169 -15.24 -18.47 6.31
CA SER A 169 -15.32 -19.63 5.45
C SER A 169 -14.30 -20.69 5.87
N GLU A 170 -14.44 -21.89 5.31
CA GLU A 170 -13.34 -22.83 5.26
C GLU A 170 -12.14 -22.22 4.52
N GLN A 171 -10.93 -22.61 4.93
CA GLN A 171 -9.70 -22.24 4.24
C GLN A 171 -9.35 -23.29 3.21
N ASN A 172 -9.27 -22.89 1.95
CA ASN A 172 -8.77 -23.73 0.86
C ASN A 172 -7.51 -23.07 0.26
N GLY A 173 -6.34 -23.43 0.78
CA GLY A 173 -5.10 -22.72 0.46
C GLY A 173 -5.22 -21.23 0.82
N LEU A 174 -4.82 -20.35 -0.09
CA LEU A 174 -4.97 -18.89 0.05
C LEU A 174 -6.38 -18.38 -0.35
N ASN A 175 -7.41 -19.21 -0.21
CA ASN A 175 -8.80 -18.83 -0.42
C ASN A 175 -9.58 -18.98 0.89
N GLN A 176 -9.86 -17.86 1.54
CA GLN A 176 -10.66 -17.78 2.76
C GLN A 176 -11.23 -16.38 2.91
N LEU A 177 -12.44 -16.28 3.48
CA LEU A 177 -13.10 -15.04 3.86
C LEU A 177 -13.34 -15.01 5.37
N PHE A 178 -13.12 -13.84 5.96
CA PHE A 178 -13.61 -13.46 7.28
C PHE A 178 -14.59 -12.30 7.10
N LEU A 179 -15.74 -12.38 7.76
CA LEU A 179 -16.74 -11.34 7.84
C LEU A 179 -16.90 -10.93 9.30
N SER A 180 -16.63 -9.67 9.58
CA SER A 180 -16.99 -9.00 10.83
C SER A 180 -18.28 -8.23 10.61
N THR A 181 -19.30 -8.52 11.41
CA THR A 181 -20.54 -7.73 11.48
C THR A 181 -20.52 -6.93 12.76
N GLU A 182 -20.42 -5.61 12.66
CA GLU A 182 -20.55 -4.72 13.81
C GLU A 182 -22.02 -4.56 14.18
N ILE A 183 -22.32 -4.74 15.45
CA ILE A 183 -23.69 -4.73 15.99
C ILE A 183 -23.76 -3.86 17.24
N ASN A 184 -24.80 -3.03 17.29
CA ASN A 184 -25.09 -2.25 18.48
C ASN A 184 -25.45 -3.19 19.66
N PRO A 185 -24.76 -3.10 20.80
CA PRO A 185 -24.95 -4.05 21.91
C PRO A 185 -26.31 -3.92 22.59
N THR A 186 -27.00 -2.79 22.41
CA THR A 186 -28.29 -2.51 23.06
C THR A 186 -29.46 -3.08 22.28
N ASN A 187 -29.45 -2.98 20.94
CA ASN A 187 -30.59 -3.36 20.10
C ASN A 187 -30.27 -4.38 18.99
N GLY A 188 -29.01 -4.77 18.83
CA GLY A 188 -28.55 -5.74 17.83
C GLY A 188 -28.59 -5.25 16.39
N ALA A 189 -28.83 -3.95 16.15
CA ALA A 189 -28.80 -3.37 14.81
C ALA A 189 -27.39 -3.43 14.23
N VAL A 190 -27.28 -3.82 12.96
CA VAL A 190 -26.01 -3.79 12.24
C VAL A 190 -25.64 -2.34 11.92
N THR A 191 -24.40 -1.96 12.23
CA THR A 191 -23.86 -0.63 11.90
C THR A 191 -23.00 -0.70 10.65
N GLU A 192 -22.08 -1.66 10.59
CA GLU A 192 -21.09 -1.81 9.51
C GLU A 192 -20.65 -3.27 9.33
N TYR A 193 -20.04 -3.56 8.18
CA TYR A 193 -19.33 -4.81 7.94
C TYR A 193 -17.88 -4.53 7.56
N GLU A 194 -16.99 -5.38 8.04
CA GLU A 194 -15.60 -5.44 7.59
C GLU A 194 -15.27 -6.85 7.09
N THR A 195 -14.49 -6.94 6.03
CA THR A 195 -14.11 -8.24 5.45
C THR A 195 -12.60 -8.36 5.30
N ILE A 196 -12.10 -9.58 5.49
CA ILE A 196 -10.73 -9.96 5.19
C ILE A 196 -10.77 -11.17 4.24
N GLU A 197 -10.19 -11.04 3.05
CA GLU A 197 -9.96 -12.15 2.12
C GLU A 197 -8.47 -12.46 2.03
N LEU A 198 -8.12 -13.74 1.89
CA LEU A 198 -6.77 -14.14 1.50
C LEU A 198 -6.56 -13.93 -0.02
N LEU A 199 -5.45 -13.30 -0.39
CA LEU A 199 -5.00 -13.16 -1.79
C LEU A 199 -4.03 -14.27 -2.17
N ASP A 200 -3.98 -14.59 -3.46
CA ASP A 200 -3.11 -15.65 -4.00
C ASP A 200 -1.61 -15.33 -3.90
N ASN A 201 -1.25 -14.05 -3.73
CA ASN A 201 0.10 -13.60 -3.42
C ASN A 201 0.42 -13.60 -1.91
N GLY A 202 -0.47 -14.16 -1.08
CA GLY A 202 -0.30 -14.30 0.37
C GLY A 202 -0.70 -13.08 1.18
N GLN A 203 -1.05 -11.95 0.55
CA GLN A 203 -1.52 -10.76 1.25
C GLN A 203 -2.99 -10.88 1.69
N LEU A 204 -3.42 -9.91 2.50
CA LEU A 204 -4.82 -9.74 2.91
C LEU A 204 -5.48 -8.65 2.08
N ARG A 205 -6.74 -8.88 1.70
CA ARG A 205 -7.61 -7.89 1.08
C ARG A 205 -8.67 -7.46 2.07
N PHE A 206 -8.82 -6.14 2.26
CA PHE A 206 -9.75 -5.56 3.23
C PHE A 206 -10.94 -4.89 2.52
N GLY A 207 -12.15 -5.12 3.02
CA GLY A 207 -13.36 -4.45 2.56
C GLY A 207 -14.10 -3.81 3.73
N ILE A 208 -14.74 -2.66 3.48
CA ILE A 208 -15.57 -1.95 4.46
C ILE A 208 -16.90 -1.63 3.79
N PHE A 209 -18.00 -1.97 4.44
CA PHE A 209 -19.35 -1.80 3.92
C PHE A 209 -20.27 -1.22 4.99
N ASP A 210 -21.23 -0.41 4.56
CA ASP A 210 -22.28 0.12 5.44
C ASP A 210 -23.27 -0.97 5.88
N ALA A 211 -24.22 -0.63 6.76
CA ALA A 211 -25.27 -1.55 7.21
C ALA A 211 -26.13 -2.16 6.08
N ASN A 212 -26.19 -1.51 4.90
CA ASN A 212 -26.91 -2.00 3.72
C ASN A 212 -26.04 -2.89 2.82
N GLY A 213 -24.75 -3.06 3.17
CA GLY A 213 -23.79 -3.82 2.38
C GLY A 213 -23.15 -3.04 1.24
N ILE A 214 -23.27 -1.70 1.21
CA ILE A 214 -22.65 -0.85 0.19
C ILE A 214 -21.24 -0.48 0.62
N ARG A 215 -20.25 -0.65 -0.27
CA ARG A 215 -18.84 -0.36 0.00
C ARG A 215 -18.65 1.11 0.38
N LYS A 216 -17.87 1.36 1.44
CA LYS A 216 -17.49 2.69 1.93
C LYS A 216 -15.99 2.89 1.90
N ASN A 217 -15.53 4.15 1.92
CA ASN A 217 -14.10 4.50 1.91
C ASN A 217 -13.40 4.32 3.26
N SER A 218 -14.13 4.40 4.36
CA SER A 218 -13.62 4.18 5.71
C SER A 218 -14.75 3.72 6.63
N ALA A 219 -14.37 3.08 7.74
CA ALA A 219 -15.28 2.81 8.85
C ALA A 219 -15.80 4.14 9.44
N ASP A 220 -16.98 4.10 10.04
CA ASP A 220 -17.56 5.26 10.72
C ASP A 220 -16.86 5.45 12.09
N PRO A 221 -16.19 6.58 12.33
CA PRO A 221 -15.51 6.83 13.60
C PRO A 221 -16.44 6.87 14.82
N THR A 222 -17.77 6.94 14.64
CA THR A 222 -18.71 6.81 15.76
C THR A 222 -18.89 5.37 16.23
N HIS A 223 -18.52 4.39 15.40
CA HIS A 223 -18.68 2.96 15.68
C HIS A 223 -17.34 2.22 15.76
N SER A 224 -16.31 2.68 15.06
CA SER A 224 -15.03 1.97 14.97
C SER A 224 -13.84 2.89 14.72
N ASN A 225 -12.69 2.56 15.33
CA ASN A 225 -11.40 3.19 15.07
C ASN A 225 -10.65 2.53 13.89
N ALA A 226 -11.28 1.65 13.11
CA ALA A 226 -10.64 0.92 12.02
C ALA A 226 -10.17 1.81 10.86
N GLY A 227 -10.80 2.97 10.64
CA GLY A 227 -10.38 3.93 9.62
C GLY A 227 -10.51 3.38 8.19
N LYS A 228 -9.49 3.60 7.36
CA LYS A 228 -9.41 3.14 5.96
C LYS A 228 -8.81 1.74 5.84
N PRO A 229 -8.97 1.04 4.70
CA PRO A 229 -8.30 -0.23 4.43
C PRO A 229 -6.79 -0.22 4.69
N ALA A 230 -6.11 0.89 4.40
CA ALA A 230 -4.67 1.01 4.68
C ALA A 230 -4.37 0.84 6.18
N LYS A 231 -5.18 1.42 7.08
CA LYS A 231 -4.99 1.23 8.53
C LYS A 231 -5.17 -0.23 8.93
N CYS A 232 -6.14 -0.92 8.33
CA CYS A 232 -6.33 -2.36 8.53
C CYS A 232 -5.10 -3.17 8.11
N MET A 233 -4.45 -2.82 6.98
CA MET A 233 -3.20 -3.49 6.56
C MET A 233 -2.12 -3.45 7.64
N TRP A 234 -2.00 -2.31 8.32
CA TRP A 234 -1.00 -2.07 9.36
C TRP A 234 -1.39 -2.74 10.68
N CYS A 235 -2.63 -2.57 11.14
CA CYS A 235 -3.11 -3.24 12.35
C CYS A 235 -3.06 -4.78 12.25
N HIS A 236 -3.15 -5.32 11.04
CA HIS A 236 -3.07 -6.76 10.80
C HIS A 236 -1.66 -7.25 10.47
N GLU A 237 -0.71 -6.38 10.11
CA GLU A 237 0.66 -6.77 9.74
C GLU A 237 0.71 -7.93 8.74
N SER A 238 -0.18 -7.89 7.73
CA SER A 238 -0.36 -8.98 6.74
C SER A 238 -0.70 -10.35 7.35
N ALA A 239 -1.37 -10.40 8.51
CA ALA A 239 -1.74 -11.62 9.22
C ALA A 239 -3.15 -11.56 9.81
N ILE A 240 -3.76 -12.74 9.97
CA ILE A 240 -4.99 -12.90 10.75
C ILE A 240 -4.60 -12.68 12.23
N GLN A 241 -5.31 -11.80 12.92
CA GLN A 241 -5.03 -11.46 14.32
C GLN A 241 -5.93 -12.29 15.26
N PRO A 242 -5.38 -12.96 16.30
CA PRO A 242 -6.18 -13.61 17.32
C PRO A 242 -6.81 -12.55 18.22
N LEU A 243 -7.67 -12.99 19.12
CA LEU A 243 -8.22 -12.12 20.15
C LEU A 243 -7.11 -11.67 21.11
N PHE A 244 -6.98 -10.36 21.29
CA PHE A 244 -6.04 -9.73 22.21
C PHE A 244 -6.60 -9.60 23.64
N SER A 245 -7.92 -9.56 23.75
CA SER A 245 -8.65 -9.38 25.00
C SER A 245 -9.56 -10.58 25.28
N VAL A 246 -9.82 -10.84 26.56
CA VAL A 246 -10.82 -11.83 26.97
C VAL A 246 -12.21 -11.33 26.60
N GLN A 247 -13.03 -12.24 26.08
CA GLN A 247 -14.44 -12.01 25.72
C GLN A 247 -15.33 -12.79 26.69
N ASN A 248 -16.59 -12.37 26.86
CA ASN A 248 -17.57 -13.22 27.54
C ASN A 248 -18.05 -14.34 26.60
N ASP A 249 -18.50 -15.45 27.18
CA ASP A 249 -19.13 -16.53 26.41
C ASP A 249 -20.60 -16.21 26.14
N HIS A 250 -21.02 -16.38 24.89
CA HIS A 250 -22.38 -16.10 24.43
C HIS A 250 -23.02 -17.34 23.82
N ASN A 251 -24.28 -17.60 24.17
CA ASN A 251 -25.01 -18.77 23.65
C ASN A 251 -25.12 -18.73 22.12
N GLY A 252 -24.77 -19.85 21.47
CA GLY A 252 -24.81 -19.97 20.00
C GLY A 252 -23.56 -19.43 19.29
N PHE A 253 -22.51 -19.10 20.04
CA PHE A 253 -21.19 -18.74 19.54
C PHE A 253 -20.13 -19.69 20.10
N LEU A 254 -18.97 -19.72 19.47
CA LEU A 254 -17.80 -20.42 20.01
C LEU A 254 -17.43 -19.82 21.37
N PRO A 255 -17.10 -20.64 22.38
CA PRO A 255 -16.47 -20.16 23.61
C PRO A 255 -15.22 -19.34 23.29
N TYR A 256 -14.91 -18.34 24.11
CA TYR A 256 -13.80 -17.41 23.89
C TYR A 256 -12.47 -18.13 23.59
N THR A 257 -12.14 -19.15 24.37
CA THR A 257 -10.89 -19.91 24.19
C THR A 257 -10.85 -20.63 22.84
N ASP A 258 -11.95 -21.25 22.46
CA ASP A 258 -12.07 -22.01 21.21
C ASP A 258 -12.03 -21.07 20.01
N PHE A 259 -12.67 -19.90 20.12
CA PHE A 259 -12.63 -18.88 19.07
C PHE A 259 -11.22 -18.30 18.91
N ARG A 260 -10.54 -17.99 20.01
CA ARG A 260 -9.14 -17.54 19.99
C ARG A 260 -8.23 -18.57 19.31
N ASP A 261 -8.34 -19.84 19.73
CA ASP A 261 -7.49 -20.92 19.21
C ASP A 261 -7.78 -21.16 17.72
N ARG A 262 -9.06 -21.05 17.31
CA ARG A 262 -9.45 -21.11 15.89
C ARG A 262 -8.80 -20.00 15.05
N LEU A 263 -8.75 -18.76 15.53
CA LEU A 263 -8.06 -17.66 14.85
C LEU A 263 -6.54 -17.87 14.80
N LEU A 264 -5.94 -18.44 15.86
CA LEU A 264 -4.53 -18.80 15.90
C LEU A 264 -4.18 -19.89 14.87
N ASP A 265 -5.06 -20.87 14.69
CA ASP A 265 -4.90 -21.91 13.67
C ASP A 265 -4.94 -21.30 12.26
N PHE A 266 -5.91 -20.42 11.98
CA PHE A 266 -5.98 -19.74 10.69
C PHE A 266 -4.75 -18.88 10.40
N ARG A 267 -4.28 -18.12 11.40
CA ARG A 267 -3.01 -17.38 11.30
C ARG A 267 -1.86 -18.31 10.96
N THR A 268 -1.71 -19.40 11.71
CA THR A 268 -0.60 -20.34 11.55
C THR A 268 -0.60 -20.93 10.16
N SER A 269 -1.76 -21.41 9.71
CA SER A 269 -1.95 -21.93 8.36
C SER A 269 -1.67 -20.89 7.27
N HIS A 270 -2.21 -19.66 7.40
CA HIS A 270 -1.93 -18.56 6.47
C HIS A 270 -0.44 -18.22 6.40
N ASN A 271 0.23 -18.14 7.55
CA ASN A 271 1.68 -17.91 7.62
C ASN A 271 2.47 -19.04 6.95
N THR A 272 2.10 -20.30 7.16
CA THR A 272 2.72 -21.43 6.46
C THR A 272 2.52 -21.33 4.96
N LEU A 273 1.31 -21.03 4.49
CA LEU A 273 1.00 -20.91 3.07
C LEU A 273 1.80 -19.78 2.40
N LYS A 274 1.80 -18.58 2.99
CA LYS A 274 2.47 -17.42 2.39
C LYS A 274 3.99 -17.53 2.43
N ASN A 275 4.58 -18.13 3.48
CA ASN A 275 6.01 -18.39 3.55
C ASN A 275 6.49 -19.48 2.57
N ASN A 276 5.58 -20.32 2.06
CA ASN A 276 5.89 -21.34 1.06
C ASN A 276 5.70 -20.83 -0.38
N LEU A 277 5.31 -19.57 -0.58
CA LEU A 277 5.22 -18.99 -1.92
C LEU A 277 6.63 -18.88 -2.53
N PRO A 278 6.86 -19.35 -3.77
CA PRO A 278 8.18 -19.35 -4.39
C PRO A 278 8.63 -17.94 -4.85
N ILE A 279 7.70 -16.99 -4.86
CA ILE A 279 7.86 -15.62 -5.36
C ILE A 279 7.07 -14.67 -4.46
N GLY A 280 7.39 -13.37 -4.53
CA GLY A 280 6.72 -12.35 -3.75
C GLY A 280 7.64 -11.63 -2.78
N VAL A 281 7.03 -10.95 -1.81
CA VAL A 281 7.75 -10.37 -0.68
C VAL A 281 8.17 -11.45 0.32
N ASP A 282 9.23 -11.19 1.07
CA ASP A 282 9.70 -12.10 2.10
C ASP A 282 8.85 -11.96 3.37
N PHE A 283 7.83 -12.80 3.50
CA PHE A 283 6.93 -12.83 4.66
C PHE A 283 7.61 -13.27 5.97
N SER A 284 8.84 -13.81 5.93
CA SER A 284 9.63 -14.09 7.14
C SER A 284 10.18 -12.82 7.78
N GLN A 285 10.27 -11.73 7.02
CA GLN A 285 10.77 -10.44 7.46
C GLN A 285 9.63 -9.58 7.99
N THR A 286 9.22 -9.89 9.23
CA THR A 286 8.01 -9.34 9.86
C THR A 286 7.96 -7.82 9.96
N GLN A 287 9.10 -7.12 9.86
CA GLN A 287 9.18 -5.66 9.99
C GLN A 287 9.30 -4.92 8.65
N GLN A 288 9.48 -5.62 7.52
CA GLN A 288 9.70 -4.94 6.24
C GLN A 288 8.49 -4.16 5.75
N HIS A 289 7.26 -4.53 6.15
CA HIS A 289 6.06 -3.78 5.80
C HIS A 289 6.08 -2.34 6.33
N THR A 290 6.76 -2.08 7.46
CA THR A 290 6.93 -0.73 8.02
C THR A 290 7.68 0.21 7.07
N LEU A 291 8.49 -0.34 6.16
CA LEU A 291 9.14 0.44 5.11
C LEU A 291 8.11 1.03 4.14
N THR A 292 6.99 0.34 3.87
CA THR A 292 5.88 0.91 3.09
C THR A 292 5.25 2.09 3.81
N GLU A 293 5.09 2.01 5.13
CA GLU A 293 4.52 3.08 5.94
C GLU A 293 5.38 4.33 5.89
N LEU A 294 6.70 4.15 6.06
CA LEU A 294 7.66 5.25 5.99
C LEU A 294 7.66 5.95 4.63
N LEU A 295 7.32 5.27 3.52
CA LEU A 295 7.21 5.89 2.19
C LEU A 295 6.07 6.92 2.13
N TYR A 296 4.85 6.54 2.53
CA TYR A 296 3.73 7.47 2.47
C TYR A 296 3.77 8.48 3.63
N ILE A 297 4.22 8.08 4.83
CA ILE A 297 4.32 9.00 5.99
C ILE A 297 5.29 10.12 5.65
N SER A 298 6.49 9.79 5.15
CA SER A 298 7.46 10.81 4.78
C SER A 298 6.94 11.74 3.68
N PHE A 299 6.05 11.27 2.81
CA PHE A 299 5.40 12.10 1.79
C PHE A 299 4.27 12.98 2.35
N MET A 300 3.39 12.41 3.17
CA MET A 300 2.24 13.11 3.76
C MET A 300 2.66 14.06 4.89
N GLU A 301 3.81 13.79 5.50
CA GLU A 301 4.37 14.55 6.61
C GLU A 301 5.87 14.80 6.39
N PRO A 302 6.24 15.62 5.39
CA PRO A 302 7.64 15.76 5.00
C PRO A 302 8.43 16.70 5.93
N SER A 303 9.73 16.44 6.08
CA SER A 303 10.70 17.39 6.63
C SER A 303 11.13 18.43 5.57
N ALA A 304 11.75 19.52 6.01
CA ALA A 304 12.32 20.52 5.10
C ALA A 304 13.42 19.93 4.20
N GLU A 305 14.23 19.01 4.72
CA GLU A 305 15.29 18.30 3.98
C GLU A 305 14.73 17.37 2.90
N ARG A 306 13.59 16.72 3.18
CA ARG A 306 12.91 15.92 2.17
C ARG A 306 12.31 16.81 1.09
N LEU A 307 11.63 17.89 1.48
CA LEU A 307 11.05 18.87 0.54
C LEU A 307 12.12 19.52 -0.34
N SER A 308 13.33 19.79 0.19
CA SER A 308 14.42 20.34 -0.64
C SER A 308 14.83 19.40 -1.77
N ARG A 309 14.74 18.08 -1.55
CA ARG A 309 15.00 17.05 -2.57
C ARG A 309 13.83 16.95 -3.54
N GLU A 310 12.60 16.85 -3.02
CA GLU A 310 11.37 16.77 -3.81
C GLU A 310 11.23 17.98 -4.76
N TRP A 311 11.42 19.18 -4.25
CA TRP A 311 11.29 20.43 -5.00
C TRP A 311 12.53 20.77 -5.81
N ASN A 312 13.63 20.05 -5.61
CA ASN A 312 14.94 20.34 -6.20
C ASN A 312 15.38 21.79 -5.94
N LEU A 313 15.23 22.24 -4.69
CA LEU A 313 15.58 23.59 -4.23
C LEU A 313 16.63 23.52 -3.10
N PRO A 314 17.47 24.54 -2.91
CA PRO A 314 18.34 24.62 -1.74
C PRO A 314 17.52 24.59 -0.44
N LEU A 315 18.02 23.88 0.59
CA LEU A 315 17.34 23.75 1.89
C LEU A 315 16.96 25.12 2.50
N ALA A 316 17.84 26.11 2.40
CA ALA A 316 17.57 27.46 2.90
C ALA A 316 16.37 28.13 2.18
N GLU A 317 16.19 27.89 0.88
CA GLU A 317 15.03 28.41 0.15
C GLU A 317 13.75 27.71 0.60
N VAL A 318 13.80 26.39 0.79
CA VAL A 318 12.66 25.62 1.33
C VAL A 318 12.29 26.10 2.72
N GLN A 319 13.26 26.27 3.62
CA GLN A 319 13.02 26.80 4.96
C GLN A 319 12.39 28.20 4.94
N ASN A 320 12.80 29.06 4.00
CA ASN A 320 12.17 30.37 3.81
C ASN A 320 10.72 30.27 3.34
N ARG A 321 10.40 29.34 2.45
CA ARG A 321 9.01 29.09 1.99
C ARG A 321 8.13 28.56 3.12
N LEU A 322 8.69 27.74 4.01
CA LEU A 322 8.00 27.13 5.14
C LEU A 322 7.91 28.04 6.37
N ALA A 323 8.51 29.23 6.31
CA ALA A 323 8.60 30.14 7.45
C ALA A 323 7.20 30.50 7.99
N GLY A 324 6.99 30.24 9.28
CA GLY A 324 5.73 30.53 9.97
C GLY A 324 4.69 29.41 9.93
N LEU A 325 4.95 28.31 9.20
CA LEU A 325 4.12 27.12 9.29
C LEU A 325 4.43 26.33 10.58
N PRO A 326 3.41 25.76 11.24
CA PRO A 326 3.64 24.90 12.39
C PRO A 326 4.31 23.59 11.96
N THR A 327 5.08 23.02 12.88
CA THR A 327 5.65 21.68 12.74
C THR A 327 5.17 20.78 13.87
N HIS A 328 5.25 19.48 13.64
CA HIS A 328 4.97 18.44 14.64
C HIS A 328 5.97 17.29 14.54
N THR A 329 5.85 16.32 15.44
CA THR A 329 6.59 15.05 15.40
C THR A 329 5.63 13.91 15.13
N TYR A 330 6.07 12.86 14.44
CA TYR A 330 5.27 11.64 14.28
C TYR A 330 5.48 10.72 15.48
N ASP A 331 4.43 10.41 16.25
CA ASP A 331 4.55 9.68 17.52
C ASP A 331 5.15 8.28 17.38
N GLU A 332 4.77 7.53 16.33
CA GLU A 332 5.32 6.19 16.07
C GLU A 332 6.76 6.23 15.52
N PHE A 333 7.16 7.34 14.90
CA PHE A 333 8.44 7.50 14.19
C PHE A 333 9.11 8.83 14.54
N PRO A 334 9.46 9.07 15.82
CA PRO A 334 9.98 10.36 16.27
C PRO A 334 11.34 10.71 15.63
N PHE A 335 12.05 9.72 15.09
CA PHE A 335 13.31 9.93 14.35
C PHE A 335 13.13 10.70 13.04
N LEU A 336 11.90 10.86 12.53
CA LEU A 336 11.61 11.69 11.37
C LEU A 336 11.80 13.20 11.66
N GLY A 337 11.82 13.59 12.93
CA GLY A 337 12.10 14.96 13.37
C GLY A 337 10.90 15.90 13.21
N ASN A 338 11.17 17.16 12.87
CA ASN A 338 10.14 18.18 12.68
C ASN A 338 9.53 18.07 11.28
N LEU A 339 8.23 17.78 11.24
CA LEU A 339 7.46 17.52 10.03
C LEU A 339 6.43 18.60 9.81
N TYR A 340 6.02 18.76 8.55
CA TYR A 340 4.90 19.60 8.14
C TYR A 340 3.79 18.71 7.61
N HIS A 341 2.52 19.12 7.71
CA HIS A 341 1.48 18.39 6.98
C HIS A 341 1.51 18.74 5.49
N ARG A 342 1.39 17.73 4.63
CA ARG A 342 1.37 17.86 3.16
C ARG A 342 0.37 18.92 2.69
N LYS A 343 -0.84 18.92 3.24
CA LYS A 343 -1.90 19.89 2.90
C LYS A 343 -1.49 21.36 3.11
N ASP A 344 -0.57 21.62 4.04
CA ASP A 344 -0.12 22.98 4.37
C ASP A 344 1.05 23.44 3.50
N VAL A 345 1.78 22.50 2.88
CA VAL A 345 3.00 22.79 2.10
C VAL A 345 2.84 22.58 0.60
N GLU A 346 1.83 21.84 0.15
CA GLU A 346 1.63 21.48 -1.26
C GLU A 346 1.49 22.70 -2.19
N SER A 347 0.84 23.76 -1.71
CA SER A 347 0.67 25.00 -2.48
C SER A 347 1.97 25.80 -2.66
N LEU A 348 3.01 25.50 -1.87
CA LEU A 348 4.32 26.15 -1.91
C LEU A 348 5.29 25.48 -2.90
N ALA A 349 4.94 24.29 -3.38
CA ALA A 349 5.75 23.49 -4.28
C ALA A 349 5.89 24.17 -5.67
N PRO A 350 7.04 24.01 -6.36
CA PRO A 350 7.26 24.61 -7.68
C PRO A 350 6.45 23.93 -8.80
N PHE A 351 5.80 22.81 -8.51
CA PHE A 351 4.94 22.05 -9.41
C PHE A 351 3.75 21.50 -8.62
N GLN A 352 2.69 21.14 -9.32
CA GLN A 352 1.55 20.44 -8.73
C GLN A 352 1.55 18.97 -9.14
N GLY A 353 1.53 18.09 -8.14
CA GLY A 353 1.35 16.67 -8.36
C GLY A 353 -0.12 16.31 -8.55
N LEU A 354 -0.37 15.03 -8.81
CA LEU A 354 -1.73 14.50 -8.73
C LEU A 354 -2.22 14.61 -7.28
N SER A 355 -3.47 15.05 -7.08
CA SER A 355 -4.03 15.16 -5.73
C SER A 355 -4.10 13.81 -5.04
N VAL A 356 -3.91 13.82 -3.72
CA VAL A 356 -4.03 12.66 -2.84
C VAL A 356 -5.17 12.87 -1.84
N SER A 357 -5.70 11.79 -1.26
CA SER A 357 -6.67 11.89 -0.16
C SER A 357 -6.03 12.53 1.08
N ASP A 358 -6.83 13.23 1.89
CA ASP A 358 -6.32 13.99 3.05
C ASP A 358 -5.55 13.12 4.05
N HIS A 359 -6.01 11.88 4.24
CA HIS A 359 -5.46 10.90 5.17
C HIS A 359 -5.30 9.53 4.51
N VAL A 360 -4.21 8.85 4.83
CA VAL A 360 -3.96 7.47 4.37
C VAL A 360 -4.66 6.45 5.27
N ARG A 361 -4.55 6.62 6.60
CA ARG A 361 -5.10 5.68 7.58
C ARG A 361 -6.52 6.04 8.04
N GLU A 362 -6.86 7.32 8.11
CA GLU A 362 -8.13 7.80 8.64
C GLU A 362 -9.09 8.27 7.53
N SER A 363 -10.36 8.48 7.89
CA SER A 363 -11.35 9.08 6.98
C SER A 363 -10.84 10.40 6.40
N SER A 364 -11.05 10.63 5.10
CA SER A 364 -10.69 11.89 4.45
C SER A 364 -11.93 12.72 4.16
N GLN A 365 -11.82 14.05 4.25
CA GLN A 365 -12.88 14.94 3.77
C GLN A 365 -12.88 14.96 2.24
N THR A 366 -11.69 14.97 1.66
CA THR A 366 -11.42 14.82 0.24
C THR A 366 -10.87 13.42 -0.02
N GLU A 367 -11.69 12.55 -0.61
CA GLU A 367 -11.26 11.25 -1.12
C GLU A 367 -11.03 11.37 -2.63
N VAL A 368 -9.84 10.98 -3.11
CA VAL A 368 -9.53 11.03 -4.54
C VAL A 368 -9.90 9.73 -5.24
N ASN A 369 -10.34 9.85 -6.49
CA ASN A 369 -10.49 8.73 -7.39
C ASN A 369 -10.08 9.15 -8.82
N HIS A 370 -8.88 8.75 -9.20
CA HIS A 370 -8.25 9.00 -10.50
C HIS A 370 -8.45 7.83 -11.49
N LEU A 371 -9.12 6.75 -11.08
CA LEU A 371 -9.43 5.60 -11.92
C LEU A 371 -10.74 5.75 -12.70
N ASN A 372 -11.60 6.69 -12.31
CA ASN A 372 -12.90 6.95 -12.96
C ASN A 372 -12.86 8.09 -13.98
#